data_AF-A0A2D5X2W8-F1
#
_entry.id   AF-A0A2D5X2W8-F1
#
_cell.length_a   1.000
_cell.length_b   1.000
_cell.length_c   1.000
_cell.angle_alpha   90.00
_cell.angle_beta   90.00
_cell.angle_gamma   90.00
#
_symmetry.space_group_name_H-M   'P 1'
#
loop_
_entity.id
_entity.type
_entity.pdbx_description
1 polymer ?
#
loop_
_entity_poly.entity_id
_entity_poly.type
_entity_poly.pdbx_seq_one_letter_code
_entity_poly.pdbx_strand_id
1 'polypeptide(L)'
;MVAEELRLLFALVGLFSLGIAFHTKIANRAIISAIGWVSISLYFFLDTPHYIELADPVLILMSGATLPLGMMVGYWEIKLEKEGKHEPALVWLEGCVFWSALPYLAVSWIPYLSVGIVWITAVQAVFILRITGMADLQVGSAQVEYVDGTTSLFSEFTGNPLLYLEPLGEGGFFIPILTQDGGPVGVSMILACSALQSMIVFVGALVALQTSPWKMRLRGLFITIPLIHILNVFRNAGIIYLDMTYRDWNWFGIGMFDFAHSYAAKVGSLVAMFLIAIVLFEILPELHKNILRLMDPFIPNKKKINVS
;
A
#
# COMPACT_ATOMS: atom_id res chain seq x y z
N MET A 1 9.88 -19.26 -11.09
CA MET A 1 8.76 -19.28 -12.06
C MET A 1 7.47 -19.82 -11.45
N VAL A 2 7.36 -21.10 -11.05
CA VAL A 2 6.07 -21.69 -10.59
C VAL A 2 5.44 -21.00 -9.35
N ALA A 3 6.26 -20.45 -8.44
CA ALA A 3 5.74 -19.81 -7.22
C ALA A 3 5.08 -18.44 -7.47
N GLU A 4 5.66 -17.59 -8.32
CA GLU A 4 5.14 -16.26 -8.67
C GLU A 4 3.81 -16.36 -9.45
N GLU A 5 3.75 -17.27 -10.43
CA GLU A 5 2.52 -17.53 -11.19
C GLU A 5 1.39 -18.01 -10.29
N LEU A 6 1.71 -18.90 -9.34
CA LEU A 6 0.76 -19.40 -8.36
C LEU A 6 0.26 -18.30 -7.41
N ARG A 7 1.16 -17.41 -6.96
CA ARG A 7 0.80 -16.24 -6.15
C ARG A 7 -0.15 -15.32 -6.91
N LEU A 8 0.17 -14.98 -8.15
CA LEU A 8 -0.68 -14.14 -8.99
C LEU A 8 -2.05 -14.77 -9.22
N LEU A 9 -2.11 -16.09 -9.46
CA LEU A 9 -3.37 -16.81 -9.57
C LEU A 9 -4.23 -16.64 -8.30
N PHE A 10 -3.64 -16.81 -7.12
CA PHE A 10 -4.35 -16.60 -5.85
C PHE A 10 -4.82 -15.16 -5.65
N ALA A 11 -4.03 -14.17 -6.05
CA ALA A 11 -4.44 -12.77 -6.03
C ALA A 11 -5.63 -12.51 -6.98
N LEU A 12 -5.58 -13.03 -8.22
CA LEU A 12 -6.66 -12.87 -9.19
C LEU A 12 -7.95 -13.54 -8.73
N VAL A 13 -7.87 -14.80 -8.29
CA VAL A 13 -9.04 -15.54 -7.77
C VAL A 13 -9.60 -14.85 -6.53
N GLY A 14 -8.73 -14.38 -5.63
CA GLY A 14 -9.10 -13.67 -4.42
C GLY A 14 -9.87 -12.39 -4.74
N LEU A 15 -9.28 -11.51 -5.56
CA LEU A 15 -9.88 -10.23 -5.93
C LEU A 15 -11.14 -10.39 -6.76
N PHE A 16 -11.18 -11.34 -7.70
CA PHE A 16 -12.37 -11.58 -8.50
C PHE A 16 -13.53 -12.06 -7.64
N SER A 17 -13.26 -12.98 -6.71
CA SER A 17 -14.29 -13.49 -5.79
C SER A 17 -14.78 -12.41 -4.83
N LEU A 18 -13.89 -11.64 -4.20
CA LEU A 18 -14.27 -10.51 -3.32
C LEU A 18 -15.02 -9.42 -4.11
N GLY A 19 -14.59 -9.11 -5.33
CA GLY A 19 -15.26 -8.14 -6.20
C GLY A 19 -16.67 -8.58 -6.58
N ILE A 20 -16.88 -9.86 -6.91
CA ILE A 20 -18.22 -10.42 -7.14
C ILE A 20 -19.06 -10.34 -5.87
N ALA A 21 -18.52 -10.79 -4.74
CA ALA A 21 -19.24 -10.78 -3.46
C ALA A 21 -19.68 -9.36 -3.05
N PHE A 22 -18.82 -8.36 -3.30
CA PHE A 22 -19.11 -6.97 -3.01
C PHE A 22 -20.16 -6.35 -3.95
N HIS A 23 -20.08 -6.61 -5.27
CA HIS A 23 -20.92 -5.95 -6.27
C HIS A 23 -22.26 -6.65 -6.54
N THR A 24 -22.40 -7.93 -6.18
CA THR A 24 -23.56 -8.74 -6.55
C THR A 24 -24.34 -9.24 -5.34
N LYS A 25 -25.65 -9.42 -5.51
CA LYS A 25 -26.55 -9.99 -4.48
C LYS A 25 -26.90 -11.44 -4.86
N ILE A 26 -25.90 -12.32 -4.86
CA ILE A 26 -26.06 -13.74 -5.20
C ILE A 26 -26.41 -14.56 -3.95
N ALA A 27 -27.14 -15.67 -4.09
CA ALA A 27 -27.57 -16.53 -2.99
C ALA A 27 -26.42 -17.24 -2.23
N ASN A 28 -25.28 -17.47 -2.89
CA ASN A 28 -24.10 -18.13 -2.32
C ASN A 28 -22.96 -17.13 -2.05
N ARG A 29 -23.32 -15.91 -1.65
CA ARG A 29 -22.36 -14.82 -1.54
C ARG A 29 -21.28 -15.11 -0.50
N ALA A 30 -21.64 -15.62 0.68
CA ALA A 30 -20.64 -15.84 1.74
C ALA A 30 -19.62 -16.93 1.35
N ILE A 31 -20.03 -17.92 0.55
CA ILE A 31 -19.11 -18.94 0.02
C ILE A 31 -18.11 -18.29 -0.96
N ILE A 32 -18.59 -17.45 -1.87
CA ILE A 32 -17.74 -16.74 -2.83
C ILE A 32 -16.76 -15.83 -2.09
N SER A 33 -17.24 -15.07 -1.11
CA SER A 33 -16.40 -14.21 -0.29
C SER A 33 -15.37 -15.01 0.52
N ALA A 34 -15.75 -16.14 1.11
CA ALA A 34 -14.82 -17.01 1.84
C ALA A 34 -13.70 -17.56 0.93
N ILE A 35 -14.02 -17.96 -0.31
CA ILE A 35 -13.01 -18.31 -1.32
C ILE A 35 -12.09 -17.11 -1.58
N GLY A 36 -12.68 -15.92 -1.72
CA GLY A 36 -11.95 -14.66 -1.86
C GLY A 36 -10.96 -14.40 -0.74
N TRP A 37 -11.40 -14.46 0.51
CA TRP A 37 -10.59 -14.27 1.71
C TRP A 37 -9.45 -15.27 1.83
N VAL A 38 -9.72 -16.56 1.61
CA VAL A 38 -8.68 -17.59 1.68
C VAL A 38 -7.65 -17.39 0.56
N SER A 39 -8.11 -17.10 -0.65
CA SER A 39 -7.24 -16.94 -1.81
C SER A 39 -6.36 -15.68 -1.71
N ILE A 40 -6.92 -14.53 -1.35
CA ILE A 40 -6.11 -13.31 -1.20
C ILE A 40 -5.15 -13.41 -0.01
N SER A 41 -5.54 -14.10 1.06
CA SER A 41 -4.64 -14.34 2.19
C SER A 41 -3.52 -15.32 1.85
N LEU A 42 -3.78 -16.36 1.03
CA LEU A 42 -2.72 -17.24 0.52
C LEU A 42 -1.69 -16.47 -0.29
N TYR A 43 -2.12 -15.50 -1.11
CA TYR A 43 -1.20 -14.65 -1.88
C TYR A 43 -0.17 -13.93 -0.98
N PHE A 44 -0.61 -13.31 0.12
CA PHE A 44 0.29 -12.63 1.06
C PHE A 44 1.10 -13.62 1.91
N PHE A 45 0.48 -14.73 2.33
CA PHE A 45 1.14 -15.75 3.13
C PHE A 45 2.33 -16.38 2.40
N LEU A 46 2.21 -16.61 1.09
CA LEU A 46 3.28 -17.16 0.26
C LEU A 46 4.51 -16.25 0.14
N ASP A 47 4.40 -14.96 0.51
CA ASP A 47 5.53 -14.02 0.54
C ASP A 47 6.34 -14.09 1.84
N THR A 48 5.86 -14.83 2.84
CA THR A 48 6.53 -14.95 4.15
C THR A 48 7.99 -15.41 4.04
N PRO A 49 8.37 -16.39 3.20
CA PRO A 49 9.79 -16.78 3.05
C PRO A 49 10.69 -15.63 2.64
N HIS A 50 10.23 -14.74 1.75
CA HIS A 50 10.99 -13.57 1.32
C HIS A 50 11.25 -12.61 2.49
N TYR A 51 10.25 -12.36 3.34
CA TYR A 51 10.45 -11.52 4.53
C TYR A 51 11.31 -12.17 5.62
N ILE A 52 11.38 -13.51 5.66
CA ILE A 52 12.33 -14.24 6.52
C ILE A 52 13.77 -13.98 6.08
N GLU A 53 14.03 -13.99 4.76
CA GLU A 53 15.35 -13.68 4.21
C GLU A 53 15.79 -12.24 4.50
N LEU A 54 14.84 -11.30 4.48
CA LEU A 54 15.06 -9.89 4.84
C LEU A 54 15.21 -9.64 6.35
N ALA A 55 14.97 -10.65 7.19
CA ALA A 55 14.96 -10.55 8.65
C ALA A 55 14.05 -9.43 9.21
N ASP A 56 12.91 -9.16 8.56
CA ASP A 56 11.92 -8.18 9.04
C ASP A 56 10.84 -8.88 9.91
N PRO A 57 10.92 -8.82 11.25
CA PRO A 57 10.02 -9.55 12.12
C PRO A 57 8.56 -9.07 12.03
N VAL A 58 8.33 -7.81 11.65
CA VAL A 58 6.99 -7.24 11.55
C VAL A 58 6.30 -7.79 10.31
N LEU A 59 6.98 -7.76 9.17
CA LEU A 59 6.42 -8.27 7.92
C LEU A 59 6.23 -9.79 7.95
N ILE A 60 7.15 -10.54 8.58
CA ILE A 60 6.99 -11.99 8.80
C ILE A 60 5.70 -12.28 9.59
N LEU A 61 5.47 -11.54 10.68
CA LEU A 61 4.27 -11.74 11.50
C LEU A 61 3.01 -11.34 10.75
N MET A 62 3.03 -10.22 10.04
CA MET A 62 1.88 -9.73 9.28
C MET A 62 1.54 -10.67 8.12
N SER A 63 2.52 -11.07 7.30
CA SER A 63 2.33 -11.98 6.17
C SER A 63 1.88 -13.36 6.64
N GLY A 64 2.50 -13.89 7.70
CA GLY A 64 2.15 -15.18 8.30
C GLY A 64 0.74 -15.20 8.91
N ALA A 65 0.29 -14.09 9.49
CA ALA A 65 -1.04 -13.96 10.07
C ALA A 65 -2.17 -13.81 9.02
N THR A 66 -1.86 -13.46 7.78
CA THR A 66 -2.91 -13.20 6.77
C THR A 66 -3.78 -14.43 6.51
N LEU A 67 -3.19 -15.63 6.40
CA LEU A 67 -3.90 -16.89 6.15
C LEU A 67 -4.89 -17.25 7.28
N PRO A 68 -4.48 -17.36 8.56
CA PRO A 68 -5.43 -17.64 9.64
C PRO A 68 -6.51 -16.55 9.77
N LEU A 69 -6.16 -15.28 9.58
CA LEU A 69 -7.15 -14.19 9.61
C LEU A 69 -8.14 -14.28 8.45
N GLY A 70 -7.69 -14.57 7.22
CA GLY A 70 -8.56 -14.75 6.07
C GLY A 70 -9.52 -15.93 6.24
N MET A 71 -9.03 -17.07 6.73
CA MET A 71 -9.87 -18.22 7.07
C MET A 71 -10.90 -17.87 8.15
N MET A 72 -10.52 -17.12 9.16
CA MET A 72 -11.41 -16.67 10.23
C MET A 72 -12.51 -15.75 9.70
N VAL A 73 -12.19 -14.77 8.86
CA VAL A 73 -13.17 -13.86 8.25
C VAL A 73 -14.10 -14.62 7.32
N GLY A 74 -13.57 -15.49 6.45
CA GLY A 74 -14.39 -16.34 5.57
C GLY A 74 -15.33 -17.26 6.34
N TYR A 75 -14.88 -17.85 7.45
CA TYR A 75 -15.75 -18.64 8.33
C TYR A 75 -16.83 -17.78 9.00
N TRP A 76 -16.47 -16.57 9.45
CA TRP A 76 -17.40 -15.64 10.09
C TRP A 76 -18.55 -15.27 9.14
N GLU A 77 -18.25 -15.00 7.87
CA GLU A 77 -19.27 -14.74 6.85
C GLU A 77 -20.21 -15.92 6.62
N ILE A 78 -19.67 -17.14 6.42
CA ILE A 78 -20.48 -18.34 6.21
C ILE A 78 -21.38 -18.60 7.42
N LYS A 79 -20.87 -18.38 8.64
CA LYS A 79 -21.66 -18.51 9.86
C LYS A 79 -22.82 -17.52 9.91
N LEU A 80 -22.58 -16.25 9.57
CA LEU A 80 -23.62 -15.22 9.55
C LEU A 80 -24.71 -15.55 8.51
N GLU A 81 -24.32 -15.98 7.32
CA GLU A 81 -25.27 -16.36 6.26
C GLU A 81 -26.15 -17.54 6.69
N LYS A 82 -25.58 -18.56 7.35
CA LYS A 82 -26.34 -19.68 7.94
C LYS A 82 -27.30 -19.26 9.04
N GLU A 83 -26.95 -18.22 9.81
CA GLU A 83 -27.82 -17.63 10.83
C GLU A 83 -28.88 -16.68 10.24
N GLY A 84 -28.90 -16.47 8.92
CA GLY A 84 -29.78 -15.50 8.26
C GLY A 84 -29.46 -14.04 8.60
N LYS A 85 -28.25 -13.77 9.10
CA LYS A 85 -27.78 -12.44 9.51
C LYS A 85 -26.88 -11.83 8.44
N HIS A 86 -26.84 -10.51 8.40
CA HIS A 86 -26.01 -9.77 7.47
C HIS A 86 -25.26 -8.65 8.20
N GLU A 87 -23.93 -8.62 8.06
CA GLU A 87 -23.10 -7.55 8.62
C GLU A 87 -22.56 -6.65 7.50
N PRO A 88 -23.06 -5.40 7.35
CA PRO A 88 -22.59 -4.47 6.33
C PRO A 88 -21.09 -4.13 6.44
N ALA A 89 -20.50 -4.24 7.64
CA ALA A 89 -19.07 -3.98 7.81
C ALA A 89 -18.17 -5.03 7.12
N LEU A 90 -18.61 -6.28 7.02
CA LEU A 90 -17.88 -7.32 6.27
C LEU A 90 -17.94 -7.06 4.76
N VAL A 91 -19.12 -6.67 4.26
CA VAL A 91 -19.28 -6.23 2.87
C VAL A 91 -18.36 -5.06 2.55
N TRP A 92 -18.32 -4.07 3.45
CA TRP A 92 -17.43 -2.93 3.29
C TRP A 92 -15.96 -3.38 3.25
N LEU A 93 -15.55 -4.33 4.11
CA LEU A 93 -14.19 -4.86 4.15
C LEU A 93 -13.81 -5.58 2.85
N GLU A 94 -14.70 -6.39 2.28
CA GLU A 94 -14.52 -7.02 0.96
C GLU A 94 -14.22 -5.96 -0.12
N GLY A 95 -15.06 -4.91 -0.16
CA GLY A 95 -14.89 -3.79 -1.08
C GLY A 95 -13.61 -3.01 -0.84
N CYS A 96 -13.20 -2.83 0.42
CA CYS A 96 -11.95 -2.17 0.77
C CYS A 96 -10.77 -2.90 0.19
N VAL A 97 -10.69 -4.21 0.40
CA VAL A 97 -9.59 -5.05 -0.11
C VAL A 97 -9.62 -5.07 -1.64
N PHE A 98 -10.79 -5.26 -2.26
CA PHE A 98 -10.91 -5.24 -3.71
C PHE A 98 -10.42 -3.93 -4.34
N TRP A 99 -10.97 -2.79 -3.90
CA TRP A 99 -10.66 -1.49 -4.48
C TRP A 99 -9.28 -0.94 -4.10
N SER A 100 -8.62 -1.54 -3.09
CA SER A 100 -7.24 -1.20 -2.74
C SER A 100 -6.21 -2.12 -3.41
N ALA A 101 -6.39 -3.43 -3.35
CA ALA A 101 -5.41 -4.35 -3.91
C ALA A 101 -5.42 -4.35 -5.45
N LEU A 102 -6.59 -4.21 -6.10
CA LEU A 102 -6.65 -4.26 -7.56
C LEU A 102 -5.82 -3.15 -8.25
N PRO A 103 -5.97 -1.85 -7.90
CA PRO A 103 -5.16 -0.81 -8.54
C PRO A 103 -3.67 -0.92 -8.18
N TYR A 104 -3.36 -1.36 -6.95
CA TYR A 104 -1.98 -1.57 -6.52
C TYR A 104 -1.29 -2.65 -7.37
N LEU A 105 -1.92 -3.82 -7.49
CA LEU A 105 -1.36 -4.95 -8.24
C LEU A 105 -1.25 -4.64 -9.73
N ALA A 106 -2.22 -3.90 -10.29
CA ALA A 106 -2.13 -3.42 -11.66
C ALA A 106 -0.88 -2.55 -11.88
N VAL A 107 -0.58 -1.64 -10.94
CA VAL A 107 0.62 -0.80 -11.03
C VAL A 107 1.89 -1.62 -10.83
N SER A 108 1.92 -2.55 -9.88
CA SER A 108 3.12 -3.34 -9.58
C SER A 108 3.51 -4.29 -10.71
N TRP A 109 2.54 -4.84 -11.45
CA TRP A 109 2.79 -5.80 -12.53
C TRP A 109 2.88 -5.21 -13.92
N ILE A 110 2.48 -3.94 -14.12
CA ILE A 110 2.59 -3.25 -15.40
C ILE A 110 3.82 -2.31 -15.33
N PRO A 111 4.97 -2.69 -15.93
CA PRO A 111 6.20 -1.90 -15.90
C PRO A 111 6.01 -0.42 -16.28
N TYR A 112 5.26 -0.14 -17.34
CA TYR A 112 5.00 1.25 -17.75
C TYR A 112 4.28 2.08 -16.69
N LEU A 113 3.34 1.49 -15.94
CA LEU A 113 2.65 2.19 -14.86
C LEU A 113 3.59 2.41 -13.67
N SER A 114 4.34 1.38 -13.28
CA SER A 114 5.31 1.47 -12.20
C SER A 114 6.36 2.55 -12.49
N VAL A 115 7.04 2.47 -13.63
CA VAL A 115 8.04 3.46 -14.07
C VAL A 115 7.44 4.85 -14.17
N GLY A 116 6.23 5.00 -14.72
CA GLY A 116 5.56 6.29 -14.82
C GLY A 116 5.31 6.95 -13.45
N ILE A 117 4.87 6.17 -12.47
CA ILE A 117 4.60 6.67 -11.12
C ILE A 117 5.90 7.00 -10.37
N VAL A 118 6.93 6.17 -10.51
CA VAL A 118 8.27 6.45 -9.99
C VAL A 118 8.83 7.73 -10.60
N TRP A 119 8.65 7.93 -11.91
CA TRP A 119 9.11 9.12 -12.64
C TRP A 119 8.41 10.39 -12.16
N ILE A 120 7.08 10.37 -12.05
CA ILE A 120 6.33 11.52 -11.51
C ILE A 120 6.82 11.86 -10.10
N THR A 121 7.03 10.84 -9.27
CA THR A 121 7.52 11.01 -7.90
C THR A 121 8.91 11.65 -7.87
N ALA A 122 9.84 11.18 -8.72
CA ALA A 122 11.19 11.72 -8.84
C ALA A 122 11.19 13.18 -9.31
N VAL A 123 10.41 13.48 -10.36
CA VAL A 123 10.28 14.83 -10.91
C VAL A 123 9.76 15.80 -9.86
N GLN A 124 8.73 15.42 -9.10
CA GLN A 124 8.16 16.28 -8.07
C GLN A 124 9.12 16.55 -6.92
N ALA A 125 9.87 15.54 -6.47
CA ALA A 125 10.86 15.70 -5.42
C ALA A 125 12.00 16.64 -5.86
N VAL A 126 12.56 16.43 -7.05
CA VAL A 126 13.60 17.29 -7.63
C VAL A 126 13.07 18.70 -7.88
N PHE A 127 11.82 18.82 -8.36
CA PHE A 127 11.18 20.11 -8.58
C PHE A 127 11.11 20.93 -7.29
N ILE A 128 10.67 20.35 -6.17
CA ILE A 128 10.62 21.04 -4.87
C ILE A 128 12.02 21.49 -4.43
N LEU A 129 13.05 20.65 -4.59
CA LEU A 129 14.42 21.00 -4.23
C LEU A 129 14.97 22.16 -5.06
N ARG A 130 14.66 22.17 -6.36
CA ARG A 130 15.09 23.23 -7.27
C ARG A 130 14.39 24.55 -6.98
N ILE A 131 13.06 24.57 -6.81
CA ILE A 131 12.32 25.82 -6.57
C ILE A 131 12.65 26.45 -5.21
N THR A 132 12.98 25.63 -4.22
CA THR A 132 13.37 26.09 -2.89
C THR A 132 14.82 26.58 -2.85
N GLY A 133 15.61 26.32 -3.89
CA GLY A 133 17.03 26.64 -3.95
C GLY A 133 17.90 25.78 -3.04
N MET A 134 17.36 24.67 -2.51
CA MET A 134 18.09 23.79 -1.59
C MET A 134 19.11 22.91 -2.31
N ALA A 135 18.77 22.41 -3.50
CA ALA A 135 19.69 21.62 -4.31
C ALA A 135 19.31 21.74 -5.80
N ASP A 136 20.33 21.80 -6.66
CA ASP A 136 20.13 21.76 -8.11
C ASP A 136 20.46 20.37 -8.65
N LEU A 137 19.41 19.57 -8.84
CA LEU A 137 19.47 18.17 -9.20
C LEU A 137 18.74 17.89 -10.51
N GLN A 138 19.01 16.73 -11.10
CA GLN A 138 18.35 16.23 -12.30
C GLN A 138 17.82 14.81 -12.08
N VAL A 139 16.76 14.46 -12.82
CA VAL A 139 16.18 13.12 -12.81
C VAL A 139 16.90 12.29 -13.87
N GLY A 140 17.46 11.14 -13.49
CA GLY A 140 18.12 10.22 -14.41
C GLY A 140 17.14 9.43 -15.28
N SER A 141 17.69 8.58 -16.14
CA SER A 141 16.90 7.63 -16.93
C SER A 141 16.36 6.50 -16.07
N ALA A 142 15.17 6.00 -16.41
CA ALA A 142 14.59 4.83 -15.74
C ALA A 142 15.47 3.59 -15.97
N GLN A 143 15.68 2.85 -14.88
CA GLN A 143 16.51 1.65 -14.84
C GLN A 143 15.73 0.50 -14.17
N VAL A 144 16.22 -0.70 -14.42
CA VAL A 144 15.68 -1.95 -13.88
C VAL A 144 16.79 -2.67 -13.17
N GLU A 145 16.55 -3.07 -11.93
CA GLU A 145 17.43 -3.95 -11.16
C GLU A 145 16.91 -5.38 -11.21
N TYR A 146 17.72 -6.31 -11.69
CA TYR A 146 17.39 -7.73 -11.72
C TYR A 146 17.83 -8.42 -10.41
N VAL A 147 17.36 -9.65 -10.18
CA VAL A 147 17.64 -10.42 -8.94
C VAL A 147 19.15 -10.69 -8.74
N ASP A 148 19.92 -10.72 -9.82
CA ASP A 148 21.37 -10.88 -9.78
C ASP A 148 22.13 -9.59 -9.41
N GLY A 149 21.41 -8.50 -9.14
CA GLY A 149 21.96 -7.18 -8.83
C GLY A 149 22.46 -6.42 -10.06
N THR A 150 22.28 -6.95 -11.28
CA THR A 150 22.60 -6.21 -12.49
C THR A 150 21.56 -5.15 -12.78
N THR A 151 22.01 -4.02 -13.34
CA THR A 151 21.14 -2.89 -13.69
C THR A 151 21.18 -2.63 -15.18
N SER A 152 20.01 -2.50 -15.82
CA SER A 152 19.90 -2.07 -17.22
C SER A 152 19.02 -0.84 -17.35
N LEU A 153 19.15 -0.10 -18.46
CA LEU A 153 18.19 0.93 -18.82
C LEU A 153 16.81 0.29 -19.09
N PHE A 154 15.73 0.98 -18.74
CA PHE A 154 14.38 0.51 -19.04
C PHE A 154 14.12 0.42 -20.56
N SER A 155 14.83 1.20 -21.38
CA SER A 155 14.79 1.09 -22.85
C SER A 155 15.36 -0.22 -23.38
N GLU A 156 16.24 -0.86 -22.61
CA GLU A 156 16.90 -2.14 -22.93
C GLU A 156 16.24 -3.29 -22.18
N PHE A 157 15.11 -3.04 -21.52
CA PHE A 157 14.39 -4.04 -20.77
C PHE A 157 13.94 -5.18 -21.68
N THR A 158 14.38 -6.38 -21.33
CA THR A 158 14.17 -7.60 -22.13
C THR A 158 12.81 -8.24 -21.88
N GLY A 159 12.12 -7.86 -20.80
CA GLY A 159 10.79 -8.36 -20.43
C GLY A 159 9.64 -7.71 -21.21
N ASN A 160 8.45 -8.30 -21.10
CA ASN A 160 7.24 -7.68 -21.66
C ASN A 160 6.87 -6.43 -20.84
N PRO A 161 6.85 -5.23 -21.45
CA PRO A 161 6.62 -3.99 -20.72
C PRO A 161 5.15 -3.76 -20.32
N LEU A 162 4.23 -4.61 -20.78
CA LEU A 162 2.81 -4.61 -20.38
C LEU A 162 2.52 -5.53 -19.20
N LEU A 163 3.27 -6.62 -19.03
CA LEU A 163 3.09 -7.55 -17.91
C LEU A 163 4.42 -8.24 -17.64
N TYR A 164 5.00 -7.97 -16.47
CA TYR A 164 6.25 -8.59 -16.05
C TYR A 164 6.03 -9.40 -14.77
N LEU A 165 6.41 -10.68 -14.83
CA LEU A 165 6.10 -11.69 -13.81
C LEU A 165 7.37 -12.32 -13.20
N GLU A 166 8.54 -11.91 -13.68
CA GLU A 166 9.79 -12.33 -13.10
C GLU A 166 10.10 -11.45 -11.88
N PRO A 167 10.67 -12.04 -10.82
CA PRO A 167 11.10 -11.26 -9.67
C PRO A 167 12.17 -10.26 -10.11
N LEU A 168 12.08 -9.05 -9.60
CA LEU A 168 13.12 -8.04 -9.75
C LEU A 168 13.97 -7.99 -8.47
N GLY A 169 15.12 -7.31 -8.54
CA GLY A 169 15.91 -6.95 -7.36
C GLY A 169 15.14 -5.98 -6.46
N GLU A 170 15.71 -5.66 -5.29
CA GLU A 170 15.02 -4.80 -4.30
C GLU A 170 14.62 -3.42 -4.83
N GLY A 171 15.44 -2.83 -5.71
CA GLY A 171 15.12 -1.55 -6.35
C GLY A 171 14.04 -1.65 -7.41
N GLY A 172 13.79 -2.84 -7.97
CA GLY A 172 12.80 -3.05 -9.02
C GLY A 172 12.98 -2.10 -10.20
N PHE A 173 11.91 -1.39 -10.52
CA PHE A 173 11.98 -0.22 -11.40
C PHE A 173 12.34 1.02 -10.58
N PHE A 174 13.48 1.63 -10.92
CA PHE A 174 13.98 2.78 -10.17
C PHE A 174 14.49 3.89 -11.10
N ILE A 175 14.58 5.09 -10.53
CA ILE A 175 15.10 6.28 -11.23
C ILE A 175 16.14 6.95 -10.34
N PRO A 176 17.42 6.96 -10.75
CA PRO A 176 18.47 7.61 -9.98
C PRO A 176 18.32 9.13 -10.04
N ILE A 177 18.66 9.79 -8.94
CA ILE A 177 18.80 11.24 -8.89
C ILE A 177 20.26 11.59 -9.14
N LEU A 178 20.48 12.54 -10.05
CA LEU A 178 21.79 12.95 -10.53
C LEU A 178 22.06 14.41 -10.17
N THR A 179 23.32 14.75 -9.98
CA THR A 179 23.79 16.14 -9.93
C THR A 179 23.74 16.75 -11.33
N GLN A 180 23.81 18.08 -11.46
CA GLN A 180 23.90 18.78 -12.74
C GLN A 180 25.05 18.28 -13.64
N ASP A 181 26.16 17.85 -13.05
CA ASP A 181 27.31 17.30 -13.77
C ASP A 181 27.11 15.85 -14.23
N GLY A 182 25.94 15.26 -13.99
CA GLY A 182 25.63 13.86 -14.30
C GLY A 182 26.15 12.86 -13.26
N GLY A 183 26.80 13.32 -12.20
CA GLY A 183 27.28 12.47 -11.11
C GLY A 183 26.14 11.87 -10.28
N PRO A 184 26.29 10.64 -9.75
CA PRO A 184 25.27 10.02 -8.92
C PRO A 184 25.19 10.68 -7.54
N VAL A 185 23.98 10.98 -7.08
CA VAL A 185 23.73 11.50 -5.72
C VAL A 185 23.75 10.37 -4.68
N GLY A 186 23.55 9.12 -5.11
CA GLY A 186 23.44 7.94 -4.23
C GLY A 186 22.01 7.67 -3.75
N VAL A 187 21.03 8.49 -4.18
CA VAL A 187 19.61 8.29 -3.89
C VAL A 187 18.86 7.98 -5.18
N SER A 188 18.07 6.92 -5.15
CA SER A 188 17.18 6.49 -6.23
C SER A 188 15.74 6.47 -5.77
N MET A 189 14.83 6.82 -6.67
CA MET A 189 13.39 6.70 -6.44
C MET A 189 12.90 5.33 -6.89
N ILE A 190 12.08 4.70 -6.05
CA ILE A 190 11.42 3.41 -6.29
C ILE A 190 9.92 3.54 -6.06
N LEU A 191 9.15 2.52 -6.43
CA LEU A 191 7.68 2.55 -6.30
C LEU A 191 7.22 2.78 -4.84
N ALA A 192 7.94 2.24 -3.86
CA ALA A 192 7.66 2.42 -2.44
C ALA A 192 7.71 3.90 -1.99
N CYS A 193 8.47 4.76 -2.69
CA CYS A 193 8.56 6.19 -2.39
C CYS A 193 7.41 7.02 -2.99
N SER A 194 6.50 6.42 -3.77
CA SER A 194 5.39 7.15 -4.41
C SER A 194 4.21 7.46 -3.49
N ALA A 195 4.18 6.88 -2.27
CA ALA A 195 3.02 6.84 -1.37
C ALA A 195 1.74 6.26 -2.00
N LEU A 196 1.85 5.57 -3.13
CA LEU A 196 0.73 4.95 -3.82
C LEU A 196 -0.01 3.95 -2.93
N GLN A 197 0.71 3.19 -2.10
CA GLN A 197 0.12 2.24 -1.14
C GLN A 197 -0.88 2.91 -0.19
N SER A 198 -0.51 4.03 0.43
CA SER A 198 -1.37 4.71 1.38
C SER A 198 -2.57 5.37 0.69
N MET A 199 -2.37 6.02 -0.47
CA MET A 199 -3.46 6.62 -1.24
C MET A 199 -4.52 5.59 -1.62
N ILE A 200 -4.10 4.43 -2.15
CA ILE A 200 -5.00 3.41 -2.64
C ILE A 200 -5.76 2.72 -1.48
N VAL A 201 -5.16 2.57 -0.29
CA VAL A 201 -5.90 2.09 0.90
C VAL A 201 -7.05 3.04 1.25
N PHE A 202 -6.82 4.36 1.23
CA PHE A 202 -7.89 5.33 1.43
C PHE A 202 -8.92 5.32 0.29
N VAL A 203 -8.48 5.15 -0.97
CA VAL A 203 -9.39 4.97 -2.11
C VAL A 203 -10.30 3.77 -1.87
N GLY A 204 -9.73 2.62 -1.52
CA GLY A 204 -10.49 1.40 -1.23
C GLY A 204 -11.50 1.61 -0.11
N ALA A 205 -11.05 2.16 1.03
CA ALA A 205 -11.89 2.43 2.19
C ALA A 205 -13.08 3.33 1.89
N LEU A 206 -12.87 4.37 1.07
CA LEU A 206 -13.88 5.40 0.79
C LEU A 206 -14.82 5.02 -0.36
N VAL A 207 -14.31 4.37 -1.41
CA VAL A 207 -15.12 3.89 -2.54
C VAL A 207 -16.04 2.77 -2.09
N ALA A 208 -15.57 1.89 -1.19
CA ALA A 208 -16.31 0.74 -0.68
C ALA A 208 -17.49 1.09 0.25
N LEU A 209 -17.60 2.33 0.75
CA LEU A 209 -18.73 2.76 1.59
C LEU A 209 -20.01 2.67 0.77
N GLN A 210 -20.91 1.73 1.04
CA GLN A 210 -22.11 1.58 0.21
C GLN A 210 -23.24 2.54 0.59
N THR A 211 -23.33 2.97 1.85
CA THR A 211 -24.48 3.79 2.32
C THR A 211 -24.26 5.29 2.18
N SER A 212 -23.02 5.76 2.26
CA SER A 212 -22.68 7.18 2.05
C SER A 212 -22.91 7.64 0.60
N PRO A 213 -23.43 8.85 0.36
CA PRO A 213 -23.60 9.38 -1.00
C PRO A 213 -22.25 9.66 -1.68
N TRP A 214 -22.18 9.48 -3.01
CA TRP A 214 -20.94 9.61 -3.78
C TRP A 214 -20.26 10.99 -3.64
N LYS A 215 -21.04 12.05 -3.43
CA LYS A 215 -20.52 13.41 -3.17
C LYS A 215 -19.64 13.47 -1.91
N MET A 216 -19.98 12.73 -0.85
CA MET A 216 -19.19 12.71 0.38
C MET A 216 -17.94 11.83 0.23
N ARG A 217 -18.06 10.71 -0.49
CA ARG A 217 -16.91 9.85 -0.83
C ARG A 217 -15.86 10.63 -1.63
N LEU A 218 -16.29 11.32 -2.69
CA LEU A 218 -15.42 12.17 -3.50
C LEU A 218 -14.79 13.29 -2.68
N ARG A 219 -15.55 13.98 -1.82
CA ARG A 219 -15.00 15.01 -0.93
C ARG A 219 -13.89 14.46 -0.03
N GLY A 220 -14.10 13.27 0.55
CA GLY A 220 -13.07 12.56 1.31
C GLY A 220 -11.82 12.33 0.47
N LEU A 221 -11.96 11.78 -0.74
CA LEU A 221 -10.84 11.51 -1.65
C LEU A 221 -10.08 12.79 -2.07
N PHE A 222 -10.81 13.87 -2.35
CA PHE A 222 -10.22 15.17 -2.70
C PHE A 222 -9.46 15.81 -1.54
N ILE A 223 -9.70 15.39 -0.30
CA ILE A 223 -8.95 15.84 0.86
C ILE A 223 -7.76 14.90 1.11
N THR A 224 -8.00 13.58 1.14
CA THR A 224 -6.98 12.60 1.53
C THR A 224 -5.88 12.43 0.49
N ILE A 225 -6.23 12.28 -0.79
CA ILE A 225 -5.23 11.99 -1.84
C ILE A 225 -4.25 13.16 -1.99
N PRO A 226 -4.67 14.43 -2.18
CA PRO A 226 -3.73 15.53 -2.33
C PRO A 226 -2.88 15.75 -1.07
N LEU A 227 -3.45 15.54 0.11
CA LEU A 227 -2.71 15.70 1.36
C LEU A 227 -1.60 14.65 1.49
N ILE A 228 -1.91 13.36 1.26
CA ILE A 228 -0.91 12.28 1.25
C ILE A 228 0.15 12.56 0.19
N HIS A 229 -0.27 13.02 -1.00
CA HIS A 229 0.62 13.35 -2.10
C HIS A 229 1.62 14.45 -1.74
N ILE A 230 1.12 15.57 -1.22
CA ILE A 230 1.96 16.70 -0.80
C ILE A 230 2.96 16.27 0.28
N LEU A 231 2.49 15.56 1.31
CA LEU A 231 3.35 15.07 2.38
C LEU A 231 4.43 14.11 1.85
N ASN A 232 4.09 13.26 0.88
CA ASN A 232 5.05 12.36 0.25
C ASN A 232 6.12 13.12 -0.55
N VAL A 233 5.72 14.14 -1.32
CA VAL A 233 6.68 14.97 -2.07
C VAL A 233 7.66 15.66 -1.11
N PHE A 234 7.17 16.23 0.00
CA PHE A 234 8.02 16.83 1.03
C PHE A 234 8.92 15.81 1.72
N ARG A 235 8.41 14.62 2.03
CA ARG A 235 9.21 13.53 2.58
C ARG A 235 10.38 13.18 1.66
N ASN A 236 10.11 12.95 0.37
CA ASN A 236 11.12 12.53 -0.60
C ASN A 236 12.16 13.63 -0.85
N ALA A 237 11.72 14.88 -1.03
CA ALA A 237 12.62 16.02 -1.16
C ALA A 237 13.49 16.19 0.09
N GLY A 238 12.88 16.11 1.28
CA GLY A 238 13.57 16.20 2.56
C GLY A 238 14.63 15.11 2.74
N ILE A 239 14.32 13.85 2.40
CA ILE A 239 15.29 12.74 2.50
C ILE A 239 16.48 12.99 1.56
N ILE A 240 16.25 13.38 0.30
CA ILE A 240 17.34 13.68 -0.63
C ILE A 240 18.22 14.81 -0.08
N TYR A 241 17.61 15.91 0.37
CA TYR A 241 18.36 17.06 0.90
C TYR A 241 19.19 16.70 2.12
N LEU A 242 18.60 15.95 3.06
CA LEU A 242 19.27 15.55 4.29
C LEU A 242 20.43 14.60 4.01
N ASP A 243 20.23 13.61 3.13
CA ASP A 243 21.28 12.68 2.73
C ASP A 243 22.46 13.41 2.06
N MET A 244 22.19 14.37 1.17
CA MET A 244 23.23 15.18 0.54
C MET A 244 23.97 16.09 1.52
N THR A 245 23.24 16.76 2.42
CA THR A 245 23.80 17.80 3.30
C THR A 245 24.59 17.20 4.46
N TYR A 246 24.14 16.06 4.96
CA TYR A 246 24.68 15.41 6.16
C TYR A 246 25.17 14.00 5.85
N ARG A 247 25.87 13.82 4.72
CA ARG A 247 26.30 12.50 4.24
C ARG A 247 27.25 11.77 5.20
N ASP A 248 28.08 12.52 5.92
CA ASP A 248 29.02 12.00 6.92
C ASP A 248 28.41 11.90 8.33
N TRP A 249 27.14 12.30 8.49
CA TRP A 249 26.47 12.22 9.78
C TRP A 249 26.09 10.78 10.07
N ASN A 250 26.63 10.28 11.17
CA ASN A 250 26.34 8.97 11.69
C ASN A 250 26.07 9.09 13.18
N TRP A 251 24.89 8.63 13.61
CA TRP A 251 24.54 8.57 15.02
C TRP A 251 24.30 7.11 15.43
N PHE A 252 25.15 6.60 16.33
CA PHE A 252 25.08 5.22 16.82
C PHE A 252 25.09 4.15 15.71
N GLY A 253 25.77 4.40 14.59
CA GLY A 253 25.84 3.48 13.46
C GLY A 253 24.74 3.68 12.41
N ILE A 254 23.81 4.62 12.61
CA ILE A 254 22.70 4.93 11.70
C ILE A 254 23.07 6.16 10.86
N GLY A 255 23.07 6.01 9.53
CA GLY A 255 23.32 7.11 8.60
C GLY A 255 22.17 8.11 8.53
N MET A 256 22.43 9.30 7.99
CA MET A 256 21.40 10.35 7.85
C MET A 256 20.20 9.89 7.02
N PHE A 257 20.43 9.15 5.93
CA PHE A 257 19.38 8.57 5.11
C PHE A 257 18.44 7.69 5.94
N ASP A 258 19.00 6.74 6.71
CA ASP A 258 18.23 5.81 7.52
C ASP A 258 17.48 6.52 8.64
N PHE A 259 18.10 7.51 9.29
CA PHE A 259 17.45 8.32 10.30
C PHE A 259 16.27 9.11 9.73
N ALA A 260 16.46 9.76 8.57
CA ALA A 260 15.41 10.52 7.91
C ALA A 260 14.28 9.61 7.42
N HIS A 261 14.61 8.48 6.79
CA HIS A 261 13.66 7.56 6.17
C HIS A 261 12.89 6.74 7.21
N SER A 262 13.57 6.28 8.26
CA SER A 262 13.00 5.34 9.24
C SER A 262 12.47 6.01 10.50
N TYR A 263 12.97 7.19 10.88
CA TYR A 263 12.55 7.87 12.11
C TYR A 263 11.79 9.17 11.83
N ALA A 264 12.45 10.16 11.22
CA ALA A 264 11.85 11.49 11.02
C ALA A 264 10.58 11.42 10.16
N ALA A 265 10.63 10.68 9.05
CA ALA A 265 9.48 10.50 8.18
C ALA A 265 8.33 9.71 8.83
N LYS A 266 8.62 8.69 9.65
CA LYS A 266 7.57 7.93 10.37
C LYS A 266 6.85 8.81 11.39
N VAL A 267 7.57 9.61 12.15
CA VAL A 267 6.97 10.54 13.14
C VAL A 267 6.11 11.58 12.42
N GLY A 268 6.61 12.21 11.36
CA GLY A 268 5.84 13.17 10.57
C GLY A 268 4.58 12.55 9.95
N SER A 269 4.71 11.35 9.40
CA SER A 269 3.58 10.59 8.84
C SER A 269 2.53 10.25 9.89
N LEU A 270 2.93 9.85 11.10
CA LEU A 270 2.01 9.52 12.19
C LEU A 270 1.15 10.73 12.60
N VAL A 271 1.76 11.90 12.73
CA VAL A 271 1.04 13.15 13.02
C VAL A 271 0.05 13.48 11.90
N ALA A 272 0.49 13.37 10.64
CA ALA A 272 -0.39 13.61 9.51
C ALA A 272 -1.57 12.63 9.46
N MET A 273 -1.34 11.33 9.68
CA MET A 273 -2.38 10.31 9.73
C MET A 273 -3.40 10.59 10.84
N PHE A 274 -2.95 11.05 12.01
CA PHE A 274 -3.84 11.42 13.11
C PHE A 274 -4.77 12.58 12.72
N LEU A 275 -4.23 13.63 12.10
CA LEU A 275 -5.04 14.76 11.61
C LEU A 275 -6.03 14.33 10.51
N ILE A 276 -5.57 13.50 9.56
CA ILE A 276 -6.43 12.94 8.51
C ILE A 276 -7.58 12.14 9.12
N ALA A 277 -7.30 11.31 10.13
CA ALA A 277 -8.32 10.48 10.77
C ALA A 277 -9.42 11.34 11.42
N ILE A 278 -9.07 12.43 12.12
CA ILE A 278 -10.05 13.35 12.72
C ILE A 278 -10.95 13.95 11.64
N VAL A 279 -10.36 14.51 10.59
CA VAL A 279 -11.11 15.11 9.47
C VAL A 279 -12.00 14.07 8.79
N LEU A 280 -11.50 12.85 8.60
CA LEU A 280 -12.23 11.80 7.91
C LEU A 280 -13.41 11.28 8.74
N PHE A 281 -13.26 11.18 10.06
CA PHE A 281 -14.34 10.75 10.95
C PHE A 281 -15.47 11.78 11.05
N GLU A 282 -15.16 13.08 10.94
CA GLU A 282 -16.19 14.12 10.86
C GLU A 282 -16.95 14.09 9.53
N ILE A 283 -16.25 13.84 8.41
CA ILE A 283 -16.87 13.85 7.07
C ILE A 283 -17.63 12.53 6.80
N LEU A 284 -17.10 11.39 7.26
CA LEU A 284 -17.61 10.04 6.96
C LEU A 284 -17.64 9.17 8.23
N PRO A 285 -18.61 9.40 9.15
CA PRO A 285 -18.74 8.61 10.38
C PRO A 285 -19.05 7.13 10.14
N GLU A 286 -19.54 6.78 8.94
CA GLU A 286 -19.76 5.39 8.51
C GLU A 286 -18.46 4.57 8.53
N LEU A 287 -17.33 5.17 8.14
CA LEU A 287 -16.03 4.49 8.14
C LEU A 287 -15.65 4.05 9.55
N HIS A 288 -15.80 4.94 10.53
CA HIS A 288 -15.57 4.62 11.94
C HIS A 288 -16.52 3.52 12.45
N LYS A 289 -17.81 3.61 12.09
CA LYS A 289 -18.81 2.61 12.47
C LYS A 289 -18.49 1.22 11.93
N ASN A 290 -18.03 1.11 10.68
CA ASN A 290 -17.66 -0.17 10.08
C ASN A 290 -16.43 -0.76 10.78
N ILE A 291 -15.42 0.08 11.10
CA ILE A 291 -14.23 -0.36 11.86
C ILE A 291 -14.64 -0.91 13.23
N LEU A 292 -15.46 -0.18 13.99
CA LEU A 292 -15.90 -0.63 15.32
C LEU A 292 -16.64 -1.97 15.26
N ARG A 293 -17.54 -2.15 14.29
CA ARG A 293 -18.29 -3.41 14.11
C ARG A 293 -17.40 -4.60 13.77
N LEU A 294 -16.31 -4.38 13.03
CA LEU A 294 -15.33 -5.43 12.77
C LEU A 294 -14.49 -5.76 14.01
N MET A 295 -14.30 -4.79 14.91
CA MET A 295 -13.58 -4.99 16.18
C MET A 295 -14.45 -5.60 17.28
N ASP A 296 -15.77 -5.43 17.24
CA ASP A 296 -16.71 -5.92 18.26
C ASP A 296 -16.49 -7.39 18.68
N PRO A 297 -16.20 -8.35 17.77
CA PRO A 297 -15.92 -9.74 18.16
C PRO A 297 -14.63 -9.91 18.99
N PHE A 298 -13.68 -8.99 18.87
CA PHE A 298 -12.38 -9.02 19.53
C PHE A 298 -12.34 -8.18 20.82
N ILE A 299 -13.27 -7.24 20.97
CA ILE A 299 -13.39 -6.43 22.18
C ILE A 299 -14.15 -7.27 23.22
N PRO A 300 -13.55 -7.59 24.39
CA PRO A 300 -14.26 -8.30 25.43
C PRO A 300 -15.47 -7.47 25.89
N ASN A 301 -16.67 -8.01 25.69
CA ASN A 301 -17.93 -7.41 26.10
C ASN A 301 -17.82 -6.95 27.56
N LYS A 302 -17.84 -5.62 27.81
CA LYS A 302 -18.12 -5.11 29.15
C LYS A 302 -19.53 -5.60 29.50
N LYS A 303 -19.62 -6.61 30.36
CA LYS A 303 -20.88 -7.06 30.97
C LYS A 303 -21.63 -5.81 31.42
N LYS A 304 -22.85 -5.62 30.91
CA LYS A 304 -23.79 -4.63 31.45
C LYS A 304 -23.93 -4.93 32.95
N ILE A 305 -23.38 -4.05 33.79
CA ILE A 305 -23.67 -4.05 35.21
C ILE A 305 -25.11 -3.54 35.29
N ASN A 306 -26.06 -4.47 35.41
CA ASN A 306 -27.41 -4.15 35.84
C ASN A 306 -27.27 -3.61 37.27
N VAL A 307 -27.36 -2.30 37.44
CA VAL A 307 -27.65 -1.71 38.73
C VAL A 307 -29.14 -1.93 38.94
N SER A 308 -29.45 -2.86 39.84
CA SER A 308 -30.78 -3.13 40.40
C SER A 308 -31.33 -1.91 41.13
#